data_AF-A0A853FNI6-F1
#
_entry.id   AF-A0A853FNI6-F1
#
_cell.length_a   1.000
_cell.length_b   1.000
_cell.length_c   1.000
_cell.angle_alpha   90.00
_cell.angle_beta   90.00
_cell.angle_gamma   90.00
#
_symmetry.space_group_name_H-M   'P 1'
#
loop_
_entity.id
_entity.type
_entity.pdbx_description
1 polymer ?
#
loop_
_entity_poly.entity_id
_entity_poly.type
_entity_poly.pdbx_seq_one_letter_code
_entity_poly.pdbx_strand_id
1 'polypeptide(L)'
;MTWIGALLLATSAEAQHGAQPQSPWAVQLPYRTNGAGVGGGDVTGQIRIAPGTEQNIASRALVQTLQQMHFTVARPQLGVAGVLAPRQRWESDTVEVPRAMIDVYNRSVPQMQLPNARYGLQFKGEYDIAYGRFRYKISAQLFERGSLASSWRRVQDSRYAGDFFVGELARLMLEELKRSGLPDR
;
A
#
# COMPACT_ATOMS: atom_id res chain seq x y z
N MET A 1 -3.55 -61.00 -36.14
CA MET A 1 -3.04 -60.94 -34.75
C MET A 1 -2.35 -59.61 -34.59
N THR A 2 -3.04 -58.68 -33.96
CA THR A 2 -2.77 -57.24 -33.99
C THR A 2 -2.27 -56.82 -32.61
N TRP A 3 -1.14 -56.12 -32.54
CA TRP A 3 -0.69 -55.42 -31.34
C TRP A 3 -0.42 -53.96 -31.70
N ILE A 4 -1.30 -53.08 -31.22
CA ILE A 4 -1.14 -51.61 -31.22
C ILE A 4 -0.72 -51.26 -29.79
N GLY A 5 0.54 -50.85 -29.62
CA GLY A 5 1.01 -50.26 -28.37
C GLY A 5 0.63 -48.79 -28.34
N ALA A 6 -0.36 -48.44 -27.53
CA ALA A 6 -0.84 -47.07 -27.36
C ALA A 6 0.18 -46.22 -26.60
N LEU A 7 0.56 -45.12 -27.24
CA LEU A 7 1.37 -44.04 -26.72
C LEU A 7 0.58 -43.32 -25.60
N LEU A 8 1.02 -43.43 -24.35
CA LEU A 8 0.52 -42.58 -23.26
C LEU A 8 1.10 -41.17 -23.44
N LEU A 9 0.30 -40.28 -24.02
CA LEU A 9 0.50 -38.84 -23.91
C LEU A 9 0.04 -38.41 -22.52
N ALA A 10 0.98 -38.25 -21.60
CA ALA A 10 0.75 -37.46 -20.40
C ALA A 10 0.69 -35.99 -20.81
N THR A 11 -0.52 -35.50 -21.06
CA THR A 11 -0.81 -34.07 -21.12
C THR A 11 -0.65 -33.50 -19.72
N SER A 12 0.56 -33.01 -19.41
CA SER A 12 0.78 -32.08 -18.32
C SER A 12 0.02 -30.79 -18.63
N ALA A 13 -1.22 -30.69 -18.14
CA ALA A 13 -1.90 -29.42 -17.98
C ALA A 13 -1.22 -28.65 -16.85
N GLU A 14 -0.05 -28.10 -17.13
CA GLU A 14 0.55 -27.08 -16.26
C GLU A 14 -0.34 -25.84 -16.37
N ALA A 15 -1.17 -25.70 -15.33
CA ALA A 15 -2.02 -24.57 -15.10
C ALA A 15 -1.22 -23.27 -15.27
N GLN A 16 -1.67 -22.48 -16.23
CA GLN A 16 -1.32 -21.08 -16.42
C GLN A 16 -1.55 -20.31 -15.10
N HIS A 17 -0.50 -20.11 -14.31
CA HIS A 17 -0.40 -18.94 -13.45
C HIS A 17 0.57 -17.98 -14.14
N GLY A 18 0.04 -17.28 -15.14
CA GLY A 18 0.72 -16.12 -15.69
C GLY A 18 1.10 -15.20 -14.54
N ALA A 19 2.40 -14.90 -14.43
CA ALA A 19 2.91 -13.89 -13.53
C ALA A 19 2.12 -12.60 -13.81
N GLN A 20 1.11 -12.30 -12.97
CA GLN A 20 0.50 -10.99 -13.00
C GLN A 20 1.64 -10.01 -12.76
N PRO A 21 1.89 -9.05 -13.67
CA PRO A 21 2.91 -8.04 -13.45
C PRO A 21 2.60 -7.39 -12.10
N GLN A 22 3.52 -7.54 -11.14
CA GLN A 22 3.38 -6.97 -9.81
C GLN A 22 3.04 -5.49 -10.01
N SER A 23 1.82 -5.14 -9.65
CA SER A 23 1.32 -3.80 -9.91
C SER A 23 2.20 -2.82 -9.13
N PRO A 24 2.66 -1.71 -9.73
CA PRO A 24 3.46 -0.72 -8.99
C PRO A 24 2.67 -0.01 -7.89
N TRP A 25 1.39 -0.36 -7.72
CA TRP A 25 0.45 0.21 -6.77
C TRP A 25 0.42 -0.65 -5.51
N ALA A 26 0.80 -0.05 -4.38
CA ALA A 26 0.72 -0.65 -3.06
C ALA A 26 -0.73 -0.81 -2.58
N VAL A 27 -1.61 0.12 -2.97
CA VAL A 27 -3.04 0.09 -2.65
C VAL A 27 -3.83 0.27 -3.93
N GLN A 28 -4.83 -0.58 -4.13
CA GLN A 28 -5.86 -0.42 -5.16
C GLN A 28 -7.22 -0.77 -4.58
N LEU A 29 -8.16 0.17 -4.61
CA LEU A 29 -9.53 -0.07 -4.17
C LEU A 29 -10.51 0.47 -5.20
N PRO A 30 -11.36 -0.40 -5.81
CA PRO A 30 -12.38 0.07 -6.72
C PRO A 30 -13.51 0.79 -5.97
N TYR A 31 -14.11 1.78 -6.60
CA TYR A 31 -15.20 2.57 -6.04
C TYR A 31 -16.28 2.84 -7.09
N ARG A 32 -17.47 3.22 -6.61
CA ARG A 32 -18.56 3.71 -7.44
C ARG A 32 -19.21 4.96 -6.85
N THR A 33 -19.72 5.83 -7.71
CA THR A 33 -20.47 7.01 -7.32
C THR A 33 -21.97 6.76 -7.44
N ASN A 34 -22.77 7.33 -6.53
CA ASN A 34 -24.23 7.29 -6.65
C ASN A 34 -24.65 7.98 -7.97
N GLY A 35 -25.27 7.23 -8.88
CA GLY A 35 -25.79 7.74 -10.15
C GLY A 35 -25.19 7.10 -11.42
N ALA A 36 -24.13 6.29 -11.29
CA ALA A 36 -23.58 5.56 -12.43
C ALA A 36 -24.41 4.30 -12.77
N GLY A 37 -25.55 4.50 -13.43
CA GLY A 37 -26.25 3.50 -14.25
C GLY A 37 -27.10 2.46 -13.50
N VAL A 38 -28.41 2.47 -13.77
CA VAL A 38 -29.29 1.32 -13.58
C VAL A 38 -28.77 0.20 -14.50
N GLY A 39 -27.97 -0.74 -13.96
CA GLY A 39 -27.44 -1.88 -14.71
C GLY A 39 -26.00 -2.31 -14.40
N GLY A 40 -25.23 -1.52 -13.65
CA GLY A 40 -23.91 -1.95 -13.16
C GLY A 40 -24.05 -2.81 -11.91
N GLY A 41 -23.94 -4.13 -12.05
CA GLY A 41 -24.00 -5.06 -10.92
C GLY A 41 -22.97 -4.72 -9.81
N ASP A 42 -23.29 -5.06 -8.57
CA ASP A 42 -22.37 -4.91 -7.45
C ASP A 42 -21.10 -5.73 -7.71
N VAL A 43 -19.97 -5.06 -7.86
CA VAL A 43 -18.67 -5.73 -7.89
C VAL A 43 -18.21 -5.89 -6.44
N THR A 44 -18.06 -7.14 -6.00
CA THR A 44 -17.57 -7.48 -4.67
C THR A 44 -16.29 -6.71 -4.34
N GLY A 45 -16.27 -6.03 -3.20
CA GLY A 45 -15.10 -5.28 -2.71
C GLY A 45 -15.02 -3.82 -3.18
N GLN A 46 -16.02 -3.31 -3.90
CA GLN A 46 -16.15 -1.88 -4.19
C GLN A 46 -16.71 -1.08 -3.02
N ILE A 47 -16.26 0.17 -2.88
CA ILE A 47 -16.86 1.14 -1.95
C ILE A 47 -17.79 2.12 -2.67
N ARG A 48 -18.90 2.47 -2.04
CA ARG A 48 -19.79 3.54 -2.50
C ARG A 48 -19.32 4.88 -1.98
N ILE A 49 -19.25 5.89 -2.83
CA ILE A 49 -18.90 7.26 -2.44
C ILE A 49 -19.84 8.27 -3.11
N ALA A 50 -19.88 9.50 -2.58
CA ALA A 50 -20.61 10.58 -3.22
C ALA A 50 -19.83 11.12 -4.45
N PRO A 51 -20.50 11.48 -5.55
CA PRO A 51 -19.84 12.12 -6.69
C PRO A 51 -19.08 13.39 -6.27
N GLY A 52 -17.86 13.58 -6.79
CA GLY A 52 -17.05 14.77 -6.51
C GLY A 52 -16.34 14.75 -5.15
N THR A 53 -16.40 13.64 -4.42
CA THR A 53 -15.72 13.46 -3.13
C THR A 53 -14.48 12.58 -3.19
N GLU A 54 -14.13 12.08 -4.39
CA GLU A 54 -13.05 11.11 -4.61
C GLU A 54 -11.72 11.61 -4.03
N GLN A 55 -11.32 12.84 -4.39
CA GLN A 55 -10.05 13.42 -3.95
C GLN A 55 -10.01 13.63 -2.43
N ASN A 56 -11.12 14.08 -1.86
CA ASN A 56 -11.24 14.29 -0.42
C ASN A 56 -11.12 12.97 0.33
N ILE A 57 -11.82 11.92 -0.11
CA ILE A 57 -11.72 10.58 0.48
C ILE A 57 -10.30 10.04 0.33
N ALA A 58 -9.71 10.16 -0.86
CA ALA A 58 -8.37 9.65 -1.12
C ALA A 58 -7.29 10.31 -0.25
N SER A 59 -7.33 11.65 -0.17
CA SER A 59 -6.40 12.43 0.64
C SER A 59 -6.63 12.19 2.14
N ARG A 60 -7.88 12.18 2.59
CA ARG A 60 -8.21 11.98 4.00
C ARG A 60 -7.81 10.59 4.48
N ALA A 61 -8.08 9.54 3.69
CA ALA A 61 -7.69 8.18 4.05
C ALA A 61 -6.18 8.05 4.24
N LEU A 62 -5.38 8.66 3.35
CA LEU A 62 -3.92 8.71 3.48
C LEU A 62 -3.49 9.45 4.76
N VAL A 63 -4.02 10.65 4.99
CA VAL A 63 -3.66 11.48 6.16
C VAL A 63 -4.04 10.79 7.47
N GLN A 64 -5.24 10.24 7.57
CA GLN A 64 -5.69 9.51 8.76
C GLN A 64 -4.87 8.25 9.01
N THR A 65 -4.52 7.52 7.96
CA THR A 65 -3.67 6.33 8.08
C THR A 65 -2.27 6.67 8.57
N LEU A 66 -1.65 7.73 8.01
CA LEU A 66 -0.36 8.23 8.50
C LEU A 66 -0.46 8.64 9.98
N GLN A 67 -1.50 9.37 10.37
CA GLN A 67 -1.72 9.78 11.76
C GLN A 67 -1.90 8.60 12.72
N GLN A 68 -2.59 7.53 12.31
CA GLN A 68 -2.72 6.29 13.10
C GLN A 68 -1.35 5.64 13.37
N MET A 69 -0.40 5.81 12.44
CA MET A 69 0.98 5.36 12.60
C MET A 69 1.91 6.43 13.22
N HIS A 70 1.36 7.55 13.70
CA HIS A 70 2.07 8.71 14.26
C HIS A 70 2.92 9.52 13.26
N PHE A 71 2.66 9.40 11.97
CA PHE A 71 3.28 10.21 10.91
C PHE A 71 2.43 11.44 10.56
N THR A 72 3.09 12.42 9.95
CA THR A 72 2.46 13.59 9.32
C THR A 72 2.93 13.75 7.88
N VAL A 73 2.12 14.38 7.03
CA VAL A 73 2.58 14.77 5.68
C VAL A 73 3.47 16.00 5.83
N ALA A 74 4.78 15.82 5.68
CA ALA A 74 5.74 16.90 5.81
C ALA A 74 5.84 17.74 4.52
N ARG A 75 5.63 17.10 3.36
CA ARG A 75 5.64 17.76 2.06
C ARG A 75 4.55 17.17 1.15
N PRO A 76 3.72 17.99 0.50
CA PRO A 76 3.50 19.42 0.76
C PRO A 76 2.99 19.65 2.19
N GLN A 77 3.16 20.85 2.73
CA GLN A 77 2.49 21.22 3.97
C GLN A 77 1.00 21.35 3.70
N LEU A 78 0.20 20.50 4.34
CA LEU A 78 -1.26 20.52 4.23
C LEU A 78 -1.83 21.43 5.32
N GLY A 79 -2.70 22.36 4.93
CA GLY A 79 -3.52 23.10 5.89
C GLY A 79 -4.62 22.21 6.49
N VAL A 80 -5.43 22.79 7.39
CA VAL A 80 -6.52 22.07 8.11
C VAL A 80 -7.53 21.39 7.17
N ALA A 81 -7.73 21.95 5.98
CA ALA A 81 -8.57 21.39 4.92
C ALA A 81 -7.76 21.04 3.64
N GLY A 82 -6.44 20.87 3.77
CA GLY A 82 -5.56 20.62 2.64
C GLY A 82 -5.85 19.26 2.00
N VAL A 83 -6.18 19.27 0.72
CA VAL A 83 -6.37 18.08 -0.10
C VAL A 83 -5.13 17.91 -0.97
N LEU A 84 -4.51 16.73 -0.93
CA LEU A 84 -3.46 16.38 -1.88
C LEU A 84 -4.09 16.22 -3.26
N ALA A 85 -3.54 16.86 -4.29
CA ALA A 85 -4.02 16.66 -5.65
C ALA A 85 -3.62 15.27 -6.19
N PRO A 86 -4.41 14.64 -7.09
CA PRO A 86 -4.00 13.42 -7.76
C PRO A 86 -2.66 13.60 -8.48
N ARG A 87 -1.80 12.58 -8.40
CA ARG A 87 -0.42 12.53 -8.91
C ARG A 87 0.52 13.54 -8.28
N GLN A 88 0.09 14.24 -7.24
CA GLN A 88 0.99 15.04 -6.42
C GLN A 88 1.82 14.13 -5.54
N ARG A 89 3.14 14.31 -5.59
CA ARG A 89 4.07 13.62 -4.71
C ARG A 89 3.95 14.14 -3.29
N TRP A 90 4.01 13.24 -2.34
CA TRP A 90 4.02 13.54 -0.92
C TRP A 90 5.15 12.78 -0.21
N GLU A 91 5.61 13.36 0.89
CA GLU A 91 6.60 12.78 1.81
C GLU A 91 6.11 12.96 3.24
N SER A 92 6.22 11.91 4.06
CA SER A 92 5.98 12.04 5.49
C SER A 92 7.18 12.64 6.21
N ASP A 93 7.00 13.00 7.48
CA ASP A 93 8.10 13.15 8.42
C ASP A 93 8.82 11.82 8.69
N THR A 94 9.94 11.90 9.41
CA THR A 94 10.68 10.71 9.87
C THR A 94 10.32 10.42 11.32
N VAL A 95 9.69 9.27 11.56
CA VAL A 95 9.22 8.86 12.90
C VAL A 95 10.01 7.63 13.36
N GLU A 96 10.34 7.58 14.66
CA GLU A 96 11.03 6.43 15.24
C GLU A 96 10.12 5.19 15.20
N VAL A 97 10.65 4.09 14.65
CA VAL A 97 9.94 2.83 14.52
C VAL A 97 9.94 2.11 15.87
N PRO A 98 8.77 1.72 16.41
CA PRO A 98 8.70 0.97 17.64
C PRO A 98 9.47 -0.35 17.53
N ARG A 99 10.17 -0.73 18.61
CA ARG A 99 10.97 -1.95 18.62
C ARG A 99 10.16 -3.21 18.26
N ALA A 100 8.93 -3.29 18.73
CA ALA A 100 8.02 -4.39 18.42
C ALA A 100 7.81 -4.59 16.91
N MET A 101 7.74 -3.50 16.12
CA MET A 101 7.59 -3.59 14.66
C MET A 101 8.88 -4.11 14.00
N ILE A 102 10.06 -3.71 14.50
CA ILE A 102 11.35 -4.25 14.05
C ILE A 102 11.46 -5.75 14.37
N ASP A 103 10.97 -6.17 15.54
CA ASP A 103 10.98 -7.59 15.92
C ASP A 103 10.00 -8.42 15.07
N VAL A 104 8.85 -7.87 14.68
CA VAL A 104 7.95 -8.50 13.70
C VAL A 104 8.63 -8.58 12.33
N TYR A 105 9.22 -7.47 11.86
CA TYR A 105 9.96 -7.41 10.59
C TYR A 105 11.06 -8.48 10.54
N ASN A 106 11.92 -8.56 11.57
CA ASN A 106 13.05 -9.49 11.62
C ASN A 106 12.61 -10.96 11.63
N ARG A 107 11.43 -11.25 12.21
CA ARG A 107 10.82 -12.58 12.15
C ARG A 107 10.25 -12.91 10.77
N SER A 108 9.65 -11.92 10.09
CA SER A 108 9.08 -12.11 8.74
C SER A 108 10.12 -12.10 7.61
N VAL A 109 11.27 -11.44 7.81
CA VAL A 109 12.33 -11.25 6.80
C VAL A 109 13.70 -11.60 7.39
N PRO A 110 13.94 -12.87 7.75
CA PRO A 110 15.16 -13.29 8.46
C PRO A 110 16.45 -13.09 7.65
N GLN A 111 16.38 -12.98 6.33
CA GLN A 111 17.52 -12.77 5.43
C GLN A 111 18.03 -11.32 5.40
N MET A 112 17.20 -10.35 5.80
CA MET A 112 17.54 -8.92 5.83
C MET A 112 17.30 -8.34 7.22
N GLN A 113 17.75 -9.07 8.25
CA GLN A 113 17.55 -8.66 9.63
C GLN A 113 18.23 -7.32 9.91
N LEU A 114 17.45 -6.45 10.56
CA LEU A 114 17.91 -5.18 11.07
C LEU A 114 18.64 -5.41 12.41
N PRO A 115 19.90 -4.98 12.54
CA PRO A 115 20.64 -5.11 13.79
C PRO A 115 20.03 -4.31 14.94
N ASN A 116 20.57 -4.47 16.14
CA ASN A 116 20.10 -3.72 17.30
C ASN A 116 20.52 -2.24 17.20
N ALA A 117 19.63 -1.39 16.67
CA ALA A 117 19.78 0.05 16.59
C ALA A 117 18.42 0.75 16.74
N ARG A 118 18.42 2.09 16.76
CA ARG A 118 17.20 2.88 16.60
C ARG A 118 16.94 3.11 15.13
N TYR A 119 15.69 2.92 14.72
CA TYR A 119 15.27 3.09 13.33
C TYR A 119 14.25 4.20 13.21
N GLY A 120 14.37 4.99 12.17
CA GLY A 120 13.40 5.97 11.73
C GLY A 120 12.82 5.52 10.40
N LEU A 121 11.55 5.76 10.17
CA LEU A 121 10.87 5.44 8.92
C LEU A 121 10.36 6.74 8.29
N GLN A 122 10.36 6.80 6.97
CA GLN A 122 9.69 7.84 6.20
C GLN A 122 8.95 7.17 5.05
N PHE A 123 7.73 7.60 4.79
CA PHE A 123 6.96 7.20 3.62
C PHE A 123 6.99 8.28 2.56
N LYS A 124 6.98 7.85 1.31
CA LYS A 124 6.79 8.70 0.15
C LYS A 124 5.78 8.08 -0.78
N GLY A 125 5.10 8.90 -1.54
CA GLY A 125 4.19 8.36 -2.53
C GLY A 125 3.50 9.39 -3.38
N GLU A 126 2.56 8.88 -4.14
CA GLU A 126 1.58 9.63 -4.90
C GLU A 126 0.33 8.76 -5.01
N TYR A 127 -0.81 9.36 -5.29
CA TYR A 127 -2.04 8.62 -5.55
C TYR A 127 -2.67 9.10 -6.83
N ASP A 128 -3.47 8.26 -7.47
CA ASP A 128 -4.38 8.72 -8.50
C ASP A 128 -5.77 8.07 -8.38
N ILE A 129 -6.71 8.68 -9.10
CA ILE A 129 -8.10 8.26 -9.16
C ILE A 129 -8.39 8.07 -10.64
N ALA A 130 -8.42 6.82 -11.09
CA ALA A 130 -8.64 6.49 -12.49
C ALA A 130 -9.37 5.16 -12.61
N TYR A 131 -10.17 5.02 -13.68
CA TYR A 131 -10.91 3.78 -13.98
C TYR A 131 -11.78 3.29 -12.81
N GLY A 132 -12.38 4.21 -12.05
CA GLY A 132 -13.19 3.88 -10.88
C GLY A 132 -12.38 3.22 -9.76
N ARG A 133 -11.09 3.56 -9.61
CA ARG A 133 -10.21 3.03 -8.56
C ARG A 133 -9.43 4.14 -7.89
N PHE A 134 -9.30 4.02 -6.57
CA PHE A 134 -8.24 4.67 -5.81
C PHE A 134 -6.96 3.85 -5.97
N ARG A 135 -5.86 4.47 -6.38
CA ARG A 135 -4.56 3.78 -6.53
C ARG A 135 -3.46 4.59 -5.87
N TYR A 136 -2.64 3.93 -5.05
CA TYR A 136 -1.53 4.59 -4.35
C TYR A 136 -0.23 3.88 -4.65
N LYS A 137 0.76 4.67 -5.04
CA LYS A 137 2.15 4.24 -5.18
C LYS A 137 2.89 4.75 -3.97
N ILE A 138 3.46 3.84 -3.20
CA ILE A 138 4.05 4.13 -1.90
C ILE A 138 5.42 3.47 -1.83
N SER A 139 6.40 4.17 -1.28
CA SER A 139 7.68 3.61 -0.89
C SER A 139 8.01 3.98 0.55
N ALA A 140 8.74 3.10 1.21
CA ALA A 140 9.27 3.29 2.55
C ALA A 140 10.79 3.55 2.47
N GLN A 141 11.27 4.49 3.28
CA GLN A 141 12.70 4.76 3.47
C GLN A 141 13.05 4.58 4.93
N LEU A 142 14.02 3.69 5.20
CA LEU A 142 14.50 3.44 6.54
C LEU A 142 15.75 4.28 6.84
N PHE A 143 15.80 4.79 8.05
CA PHE A 143 16.92 5.51 8.63
C PHE A 143 17.37 4.78 9.88
N GLU A 144 18.66 4.81 10.17
CA GLU A 144 19.24 4.28 11.38
C GLU A 144 19.92 5.40 12.17
N ARG A 145 19.90 5.27 13.49
CA ARG A 145 20.61 6.14 14.41
C ARG A 145 21.28 5.28 15.47
N GLY A 146 22.58 5.43 15.62
CA GLY A 146 23.32 4.79 16.70
C GLY A 146 22.91 5.39 18.05
N SER A 147 23.09 4.64 19.14
CA SER A 147 22.68 5.05 20.48
C SER A 147 23.28 6.39 20.95
N LEU A 148 24.42 6.79 20.39
CA LEU A 148 25.14 8.03 20.70
C LEU A 148 25.09 9.07 19.57
N ALA A 149 24.48 8.75 18.42
CA ALA A 149 24.41 9.64 17.27
C ALA A 149 23.16 10.53 17.36
N SER A 150 23.32 11.83 17.06
CA SER A 150 22.20 12.78 17.06
C SER A 150 21.42 12.80 15.75
N SER A 151 22.02 12.35 14.64
CA SER A 151 21.43 12.41 13.30
C SER A 151 20.98 11.06 12.76
N TRP A 152 19.94 11.10 11.94
CA TRP A 152 19.48 9.95 11.15
C TRP A 152 20.39 9.73 9.94
N ARG A 153 20.79 8.47 9.71
CA ARG A 153 21.50 8.06 8.50
C ARG A 153 20.60 7.15 7.68
N ARG A 154 20.44 7.42 6.38
CA ARG A 154 19.65 6.56 5.50
C ARG A 154 20.28 5.16 5.42
N VAL A 155 19.47 4.13 5.64
CA VAL A 155 19.84 2.74 5.39
C VAL A 155 19.71 2.48 3.89
N GLN A 156 20.69 1.80 3.30
CA GLN A 156 20.64 1.45 1.87
C GLN A 156 19.46 0.52 1.60
N ASP A 157 18.76 0.73 0.48
CA ASP A 157 17.52 0.01 0.15
C ASP A 157 17.72 -1.52 -0.01
N SER A 158 18.95 -1.97 -0.28
CA SER A 158 19.31 -3.40 -0.33
C SER A 158 19.48 -4.06 1.05
N ARG A 159 19.47 -3.28 2.13
CA ARG A 159 19.71 -3.77 3.50
C ARG A 159 18.44 -3.96 4.33
N TYR A 160 17.27 -3.71 3.74
CA TYR A 160 15.98 -3.95 4.39
C TYR A 160 14.89 -4.18 3.33
N ALA A 161 13.82 -4.89 3.70
CA ALA A 161 12.66 -5.04 2.84
C ALA A 161 11.66 -3.90 3.08
N GLY A 162 11.74 -2.84 2.26
CA GLY A 162 10.81 -1.69 2.33
C GLY A 162 9.34 -2.09 2.16
N ASP A 163 9.07 -3.13 1.38
CA ASP A 163 7.71 -3.64 1.11
C ASP A 163 6.98 -4.12 2.37
N PHE A 164 7.70 -4.55 3.41
CA PHE A 164 7.10 -4.90 4.70
C PHE A 164 6.39 -3.68 5.31
N PHE A 165 7.08 -2.55 5.38
CA PHE A 165 6.54 -1.32 5.96
C PHE A 165 5.45 -0.71 5.08
N VAL A 166 5.62 -0.79 3.76
CA VAL A 166 4.58 -0.38 2.79
C VAL A 166 3.32 -1.23 2.95
N GLY A 167 3.46 -2.54 3.16
CA GLY A 167 2.35 -3.46 3.39
C GLY A 167 1.51 -3.10 4.61
N GLU A 168 2.15 -2.70 5.71
CA GLU A 168 1.44 -2.27 6.92
C GLU A 168 0.65 -0.97 6.69
N LEU A 169 1.25 0.03 6.04
CA LEU A 169 0.55 1.27 5.68
C LEU A 169 -0.59 0.97 4.70
N ALA A 170 -0.35 0.14 3.68
CA ALA A 170 -1.34 -0.23 2.68
C ALA A 170 -2.57 -0.94 3.29
N ARG A 171 -2.34 -1.83 4.26
CA ARG A 171 -3.41 -2.51 5.00
C ARG A 171 -4.31 -1.50 5.73
N LEU A 172 -3.72 -0.58 6.49
CA LEU A 172 -4.46 0.46 7.20
C LEU A 172 -5.19 1.41 6.24
N MET A 173 -4.56 1.75 5.10
CA MET A 173 -5.19 2.61 4.09
C MET A 173 -6.42 1.95 3.46
N LEU A 174 -6.34 0.64 3.18
CA LEU A 174 -7.50 -0.11 2.67
C LEU A 174 -8.63 -0.15 3.69
N GLU A 175 -8.33 -0.28 4.98
CA GLU A 175 -9.32 -0.21 6.06
C GLU A 175 -9.98 1.17 6.14
N GLU A 176 -9.18 2.24 6.07
CA GLU A 176 -9.70 3.62 6.16
C GLU A 176 -10.54 4.00 4.93
N LEU A 177 -10.11 3.60 3.73
CA LEU A 177 -10.91 3.79 2.52
C LEU A 177 -12.25 3.06 2.59
N LYS A 178 -12.26 1.82 3.10
CA LYS A 178 -13.50 1.05 3.32
C LYS A 178 -14.42 1.73 4.33
N ARG A 179 -13.88 2.27 5.43
CA ARG A 179 -14.65 3.04 6.42
C ARG A 179 -15.21 4.35 5.88
N SER A 180 -14.54 4.95 4.90
CA SER A 180 -14.98 6.18 4.24
C SER A 180 -16.12 5.96 3.23
N GLY A 181 -16.45 4.70 2.91
CA GLY A 181 -17.57 4.35 2.06
C GLY A 181 -18.93 4.66 2.71
N LEU A 182 -19.92 4.98 1.88
CA LEU A 182 -21.32 5.08 2.30
C LEU A 182 -21.83 3.68 2.69
N PRO A 183 -22.72 3.57 3.69
CA PRO A 183 -23.33 2.30 4.07
C PRO A 183 -24.10 1.69 2.90
N ASP A 184 -24.06 0.37 2.81
CA ASP A 184 -24.91 -0.38 1.88
C ASP A 184 -26.38 -0.19 2.31
N ARG A 185 -27.19 0.32 1.39
CA ARG A 185 -28.65 0.42 1.52
C ARG A 185 -29.31 -0.81 0.93
#